data_AF-A0A2E4DFM6-F1
#
_entry.id   AF-A0A2E4DFM6-F1
#
_cell.length_a   1.000
_cell.length_b   1.000
_cell.length_c   1.000
_cell.angle_alpha   90.00
_cell.angle_beta   90.00
_cell.angle_gamma   90.00
#
_symmetry.space_group_name_H-M   'P 1'
#
loop_
_entity.id
_entity.type
_entity.pdbx_description
1 polymer ?
#
loop_
_entity_poly.entity_id
_entity_poly.type
_entity_poly.pdbx_seq_one_letter_code
_entity_poly.pdbx_strand_id
1 'polypeptide(L)'
;MKLLVLLGMMIATTFALAEERRIIQIHENGEYLSGHITLFLDNGEIVHFDNKNKDLMAQARAALKSNFYISINKLTDRAEQSDLIDKIVLENPASPITSSIENENEKEMYNPQRYNSIRWTSRDPIEKSNITTLRDYDHAQQIMNTMNGNTHDDSQCYNRAHMWTYDALVENRVNLGKLWLFFTRRYIREYNYKWWFHVTPFTEVGAERHRYALDRGFTQIPYAINNWTNIFMKNDATCKVVNKYTDYENNQNTQYCYLMYSSQYYWQPWQLENLTKKGEHYYGYKENELKISYRDALRRRWNRRIPVLRNPLPNPDIDGPSDEPRDPDPRVDPPTTRPDRPEPRPDRPRPDRPRNTRGVDRDLSPGEVVYDIARGTVKVKVLDHQASGLYYIEHLEGRMRGQRESNRSRRDFAIMDGCYRSVCIGENMYTITRDVDAVKVIGLQANGNYVLSFERGGFGNNWSFNQLAKRKGCGREFCVGDQAYNRQYRNSLVRIIGIQPNGLYILSFETGPYAGRRGENWHASYLIRR
;
A
#
# COMPACT_ATOMS: atom_id res chain seq x y z
N MET A 1 -10.47 42.54 45.76
CA MET A 1 -10.58 42.06 44.35
C MET A 1 -9.51 41.01 44.08
N LYS A 2 -9.76 39.79 44.54
CA LYS A 2 -8.97 38.58 44.28
C LYS A 2 -9.97 37.41 44.31
N LEU A 3 -10.71 37.22 43.23
CA LEU A 3 -11.60 36.08 42.99
C LEU A 3 -12.13 36.23 41.55
N LEU A 4 -12.21 35.13 40.78
CA LEU A 4 -12.70 35.02 39.39
C LEU A 4 -11.69 35.13 38.22
N VAL A 5 -10.69 34.23 38.13
CA VAL A 5 -10.13 33.79 36.81
C VAL A 5 -9.60 32.33 36.87
N LEU A 6 -10.25 31.42 37.59
CA LEU A 6 -9.74 30.03 37.76
C LEU A 6 -10.77 28.93 37.45
N LEU A 7 -11.71 29.21 36.55
CA LEU A 7 -12.74 28.26 36.13
C LEU A 7 -12.90 28.29 34.60
N GLY A 8 -11.86 27.85 33.89
CA GLY A 8 -11.82 27.85 32.43
C GLY A 8 -10.90 26.79 31.81
N MET A 9 -10.43 25.81 32.60
CA MET A 9 -9.90 24.55 32.08
C MET A 9 -10.95 23.48 32.32
N MET A 10 -12.08 23.57 31.60
CA MET A 10 -12.86 22.36 31.35
C MET A 10 -11.95 21.44 30.54
N ILE A 11 -11.48 20.42 31.24
CA ILE A 11 -10.85 19.22 30.75
C ILE A 11 -11.57 18.82 29.47
N ALA A 12 -10.99 19.15 28.32
CA ALA A 12 -11.26 18.44 27.09
C ALA A 12 -10.68 17.03 27.30
N THR A 13 -11.40 16.19 28.03
CA THR A 13 -11.18 14.74 27.98
C THR A 13 -11.43 14.40 26.53
N THR A 14 -10.33 14.31 25.79
CA THR A 14 -10.31 13.68 24.49
C THR A 14 -10.68 12.23 24.79
N PHE A 15 -11.98 11.94 24.73
CA PHE A 15 -12.46 10.58 24.61
C PHE A 15 -11.87 10.10 23.28
N ALA A 16 -10.67 9.52 23.34
CA ALA A 16 -10.24 8.58 22.36
C ALA A 16 -11.34 7.52 22.37
N LEU A 17 -12.22 7.58 21.36
CA LEU A 17 -13.22 6.55 21.15
C LEU A 17 -12.46 5.22 21.24
N ALA A 18 -12.76 4.45 22.27
CA ALA A 18 -12.17 3.13 22.43
C ALA A 18 -12.50 2.37 21.15
N GLU A 19 -11.48 1.82 20.51
CA GLU A 19 -11.70 0.97 19.35
C GLU A 19 -12.42 -0.28 19.86
N GLU A 20 -13.62 -0.50 19.35
CA GLU A 20 -14.42 -1.69 19.62
C GLU A 20 -13.66 -2.92 19.09
N ARG A 21 -13.16 -3.78 19.99
CA ARG A 21 -12.41 -5.01 19.67
C ARG A 21 -13.08 -6.21 20.31
N ARG A 22 -12.95 -7.39 19.73
CA ARG A 22 -13.41 -8.66 20.31
C ARG A 22 -12.28 -9.66 20.42
N ILE A 23 -12.30 -10.46 21.48
CA ILE A 23 -11.39 -11.60 21.61
C ILE A 23 -11.93 -12.72 20.73
N ILE A 24 -11.11 -13.22 19.80
CA ILE A 24 -11.46 -14.35 18.94
C ILE A 24 -10.78 -15.65 19.40
N GLN A 25 -9.65 -15.55 20.11
CA GLN A 25 -8.92 -16.71 20.60
C GLN A 25 -8.10 -16.36 21.84
N ILE A 26 -7.98 -17.34 22.76
CA ILE A 26 -7.16 -17.25 23.97
C ILE A 26 -6.18 -18.43 23.98
N HIS A 27 -4.91 -18.15 24.29
CA HIS A 27 -3.85 -19.13 24.42
C HIS A 27 -3.17 -19.04 25.79
N GLU A 28 -3.29 -20.09 26.59
CA GLU A 28 -2.91 -20.07 28.02
C GLU A 28 -1.52 -20.62 28.32
N ASN A 29 -0.93 -21.38 27.39
CA ASN A 29 0.24 -22.21 27.68
C ASN A 29 1.59 -21.48 27.56
N GLY A 30 1.60 -20.14 27.53
CA GLY A 30 2.82 -19.36 27.32
C GLY A 30 3.50 -19.61 25.97
N GLU A 31 2.74 -20.13 24.98
CA GLU A 31 3.25 -20.58 23.68
C GLU A 31 3.98 -19.45 22.91
N TYR A 32 3.46 -18.23 22.99
CA TYR A 32 3.99 -17.07 22.26
C TYR A 32 4.89 -16.18 23.13
N LEU A 33 4.60 -16.12 24.42
CA LEU A 33 5.38 -15.36 25.39
C LEU A 33 5.36 -16.09 26.73
N SER A 34 6.54 -16.52 27.18
CA SER A 34 6.68 -17.28 28.43
C SER A 34 6.11 -16.51 29.62
N GLY A 35 5.33 -17.21 30.47
CA GLY A 35 4.66 -16.62 31.63
C GLY A 35 3.43 -15.76 31.33
N HIS A 36 2.98 -15.69 30.07
CA HIS A 36 1.86 -14.85 29.68
C HIS A 36 0.72 -15.63 29.00
N ILE A 37 -0.49 -15.11 29.12
CA ILE A 37 -1.65 -15.47 28.31
C ILE A 37 -1.63 -14.60 27.06
N THR A 38 -1.98 -15.17 25.91
CA THR A 38 -2.06 -14.46 24.63
C THR A 38 -3.51 -14.36 24.17
N LEU A 39 -3.91 -13.16 23.74
CA LEU A 39 -5.21 -12.87 23.18
C LEU A 39 -5.05 -12.50 21.70
N PHE A 40 -5.89 -13.08 20.86
CA PHE A 40 -6.04 -12.69 19.46
C PHE A 40 -7.32 -11.88 19.34
N LEU A 41 -7.23 -10.71 18.72
CA LEU A 41 -8.34 -9.77 18.57
C LEU A 41 -8.87 -9.79 17.14
N ASP A 42 -10.17 -9.53 16.95
CA ASP A 42 -10.81 -9.53 15.63
C ASP A 42 -10.27 -8.46 14.67
N ASN A 43 -9.64 -7.43 15.21
CA ASN A 43 -8.97 -6.39 14.44
C ASN A 43 -7.58 -6.80 13.88
N GLY A 44 -7.11 -8.00 14.21
CA GLY A 44 -5.82 -8.53 13.76
C GLY A 44 -4.72 -8.49 14.82
N GLU A 45 -4.93 -7.73 15.90
CA GLU A 45 -3.91 -7.51 16.92
C GLU A 45 -3.76 -8.72 17.85
N ILE A 46 -2.53 -8.91 18.33
CA ILE A 46 -2.16 -9.88 19.36
C ILE A 46 -1.65 -9.11 20.58
N VAL A 47 -2.21 -9.43 21.76
CA VAL A 47 -1.80 -8.83 23.03
C VAL A 47 -1.56 -9.90 24.10
N HIS A 48 -0.79 -9.55 25.13
CA HIS A 48 -0.41 -10.46 26.21
C HIS A 48 -0.67 -9.89 27.60
N PHE A 49 -0.89 -10.75 28.58
CA PHE A 49 -0.90 -10.38 30.00
C PHE A 49 -0.37 -11.51 30.88
N ASP A 50 0.08 -11.17 32.09
CA ASP A 50 0.67 -12.14 33.03
C ASP A 50 -0.33 -13.26 33.39
N ASN A 51 0.10 -14.53 33.27
CA ASN A 51 -0.73 -15.70 33.56
C ASN A 51 -1.11 -15.87 35.06
N LYS A 52 -0.48 -15.08 35.93
CA LYS A 52 -0.83 -14.94 37.35
C LYS A 52 -2.06 -14.05 37.56
N ASN A 53 -2.42 -13.21 36.59
CA ASN A 53 -3.59 -12.32 36.69
C ASN A 53 -4.90 -13.10 36.42
N LYS A 54 -5.43 -13.74 37.47
CA LYS A 54 -6.65 -14.57 37.38
C LYS A 54 -7.90 -13.77 37.04
N ASP A 55 -7.98 -12.52 37.49
CA ASP A 55 -9.13 -11.64 37.21
C ASP A 55 -9.19 -11.26 35.74
N LEU A 56 -8.06 -10.86 35.16
CA LEU A 56 -7.97 -10.52 33.74
C LEU A 56 -8.24 -11.74 32.85
N MET A 57 -7.80 -12.93 33.29
CA MET A 57 -8.13 -14.19 32.63
C MET A 57 -9.63 -14.50 32.66
N ALA A 58 -10.29 -14.29 33.80
CA ALA A 58 -11.74 -14.48 33.93
C ALA A 58 -12.51 -13.50 33.02
N GLN A 59 -12.09 -12.24 32.95
CA GLN A 59 -12.65 -11.23 32.06
C GLN A 59 -12.47 -11.61 30.58
N ALA A 60 -11.27 -12.05 30.18
CA ALA A 60 -11.00 -12.49 28.81
C ALA A 60 -11.90 -13.66 28.39
N ARG A 61 -12.05 -14.68 29.26
CA ARG A 61 -12.96 -15.81 29.01
C ARG A 61 -14.42 -15.38 28.94
N ALA A 62 -14.84 -14.47 29.81
CA ALA A 62 -16.19 -13.92 29.78
C ALA A 62 -16.45 -13.16 28.47
N ALA A 63 -15.51 -12.33 28.02
CA ALA A 63 -15.60 -11.60 26.77
C ALA A 63 -15.72 -12.55 25.57
N LEU A 64 -14.84 -13.56 25.48
CA LEU A 64 -14.87 -14.55 24.40
C LEU A 64 -16.18 -15.35 24.38
N LYS A 65 -16.63 -15.85 25.54
CA LYS A 65 -17.84 -16.67 25.65
C LYS A 65 -19.10 -15.88 25.30
N SER A 66 -19.18 -14.62 25.72
CA SER A 66 -20.34 -13.76 25.50
C SER A 66 -20.23 -12.91 24.23
N ASN A 67 -19.15 -13.05 23.46
CA ASN A 67 -18.86 -12.24 22.27
C ASN A 67 -18.94 -10.71 22.55
N PHE A 68 -18.43 -10.28 23.69
CA PHE A 68 -18.43 -8.87 24.10
C PHE A 68 -17.33 -8.08 23.42
N TYR A 69 -17.62 -6.80 23.19
CA TYR A 69 -16.58 -5.83 22.88
C TYR A 69 -15.75 -5.56 24.12
N ILE A 70 -14.48 -5.29 23.90
CA ILE A 70 -13.52 -4.98 24.94
C ILE A 70 -12.75 -3.71 24.62
N SER A 71 -12.47 -2.95 25.67
CA SER A 71 -11.42 -1.94 25.68
C SER A 71 -10.25 -2.47 26.50
N ILE A 72 -9.04 -2.21 26.04
CA ILE A 72 -7.81 -2.67 26.69
C ILE A 72 -6.94 -1.49 27.08
N ASN A 73 -6.30 -1.57 28.23
CA ASN A 73 -5.23 -0.66 28.60
C ASN A 73 -3.89 -1.32 28.29
N LYS A 74 -3.12 -0.71 27.39
CA LYS A 74 -1.80 -1.21 27.01
C LYS A 74 -0.73 -0.63 27.94
N LEU A 75 0.12 -1.52 28.45
CA LEU A 75 1.32 -1.18 29.21
C LEU A 75 2.50 -0.80 28.30
N THR A 76 2.46 -1.22 27.04
CA THR A 76 3.50 -0.97 26.05
C THR A 76 2.89 -0.44 24.76
N ASP A 77 3.72 0.23 23.95
CA ASP A 77 3.37 0.65 22.60
C ASP A 77 4.51 0.25 21.65
N ARG A 78 4.60 -1.04 21.37
CA ARG A 78 5.71 -1.60 20.57
C ARG A 78 5.35 -1.57 19.08
N ALA A 79 6.25 -0.99 18.29
CA ALA A 79 6.03 -0.85 16.85
C ALA A 79 5.87 -2.20 16.13
N GLU A 80 6.63 -3.23 16.50
CA GLU A 80 6.66 -4.52 15.77
C GLU A 80 6.27 -5.74 16.61
N GLN A 81 6.17 -5.57 17.93
CA GLN A 81 5.91 -6.66 18.87
C GLN A 81 4.55 -6.52 19.52
N SER A 82 3.97 -7.64 19.94
CA SER A 82 2.72 -7.66 20.66
C SER A 82 2.81 -6.87 21.96
N ASP A 83 1.74 -6.15 22.30
CA ASP A 83 1.71 -5.32 23.48
C ASP A 83 1.35 -6.11 24.74
N LEU A 84 1.84 -5.64 25.88
CA LEU A 84 1.39 -6.09 27.20
C LEU A 84 0.16 -5.27 27.62
N ILE A 85 -0.81 -5.91 28.27
CA ILE A 85 -2.00 -5.25 28.83
C ILE A 85 -2.14 -5.55 30.31
N ASP A 86 -2.73 -4.63 31.06
CA ASP A 86 -3.02 -4.80 32.50
C ASP A 86 -4.52 -4.81 32.82
N LYS A 87 -5.36 -4.40 31.86
CA LYS A 87 -6.80 -4.24 32.07
C LYS A 87 -7.60 -4.56 30.81
N ILE A 88 -8.69 -5.29 31.00
CA ILE A 88 -9.79 -5.46 30.05
C ILE A 88 -11.00 -4.76 30.66
N VAL A 89 -11.69 -3.97 29.87
CA VAL A 89 -12.99 -3.40 30.21
C VAL A 89 -13.99 -4.07 29.28
N LEU A 90 -14.89 -4.85 29.86
CA LEU A 90 -16.02 -5.41 29.13
C LEU A 90 -16.96 -4.26 28.79
N GLU A 91 -17.12 -4.00 27.51
CA GLU A 91 -18.16 -3.10 27.03
C GLU A 91 -19.39 -3.95 26.77
N ASN A 92 -20.57 -3.42 27.11
CA ASN A 92 -21.80 -4.11 26.77
C ASN A 92 -21.76 -4.46 25.27
N PRO A 93 -22.21 -5.66 24.87
CA PRO A 93 -22.36 -5.94 23.46
C PRO A 93 -23.19 -4.79 22.93
N ALA A 94 -22.64 -4.03 21.96
CA ALA A 94 -23.40 -2.94 21.35
C ALA A 94 -24.77 -3.54 21.06
N SER A 95 -25.85 -2.95 21.61
CA SER A 95 -27.22 -3.47 21.46
C SER A 95 -27.30 -4.01 20.06
N PRO A 96 -27.45 -5.35 19.89
CA PRO A 96 -27.19 -6.02 18.60
C PRO A 96 -27.85 -5.14 17.59
N ILE A 97 -27.07 -4.51 16.69
CA ILE A 97 -27.56 -3.44 15.80
C ILE A 97 -28.88 -3.97 15.29
N THR A 98 -29.99 -3.45 15.81
CA THR A 98 -31.22 -4.25 15.86
C THR A 98 -31.52 -4.58 14.42
N SER A 99 -31.65 -5.87 14.12
CA SER A 99 -31.89 -6.37 12.78
C SER A 99 -33.10 -5.73 12.10
N SER A 100 -33.90 -4.96 12.84
CA SER A 100 -34.88 -4.01 12.32
C SER A 100 -34.30 -2.87 11.46
N ILE A 101 -32.98 -2.65 11.40
CA ILE A 101 -32.31 -1.77 10.40
C ILE A 101 -31.64 -2.60 9.29
N GLU A 102 -31.60 -3.95 9.38
CA GLU A 102 -31.04 -4.78 8.29
C GLU A 102 -31.88 -4.72 7.00
N ASN A 103 -33.10 -4.18 7.06
CA ASN A 103 -33.92 -3.90 5.87
C ASN A 103 -33.57 -2.58 5.15
N GLU A 104 -32.63 -1.77 5.66
CA GLU A 104 -32.20 -0.48 5.07
C GLU A 104 -30.67 -0.30 5.27
N ASN A 105 -29.77 -0.47 4.31
CA ASN A 105 -29.84 -0.37 2.87
C ASN A 105 -28.71 -1.24 2.31
N GLU A 106 -29.06 -2.22 1.51
CA GLU A 106 -28.13 -2.89 0.62
C GLU A 106 -27.43 -1.82 -0.24
N LYS A 107 -26.10 -1.88 -0.32
CA LYS A 107 -25.35 -0.97 -1.19
C LYS A 107 -25.24 -1.58 -2.59
N GLU A 108 -24.64 -0.87 -3.55
CA GLU A 108 -24.62 -1.32 -4.93
C GLU A 108 -24.05 -2.73 -5.06
N MET A 109 -24.63 -3.48 -5.98
CA MET A 109 -24.31 -4.89 -6.27
C MET A 109 -24.76 -5.90 -5.21
N TYR A 110 -25.36 -5.49 -4.09
CA TYR A 110 -26.14 -6.40 -3.25
C TYR A 110 -27.61 -6.38 -3.71
N ASN A 111 -28.15 -7.54 -4.05
CA ASN A 111 -29.56 -7.74 -4.40
C ASN A 111 -29.91 -9.19 -3.99
N PRO A 112 -30.83 -9.41 -3.02
CA PRO A 112 -31.18 -10.74 -2.52
C PRO A 112 -31.65 -11.69 -3.60
N GLN A 113 -32.49 -11.20 -4.52
CA GLN A 113 -33.00 -12.00 -5.63
C GLN A 113 -31.85 -12.47 -6.53
N ARG A 114 -30.87 -11.60 -6.77
CA ARG A 114 -29.64 -11.93 -7.51
C ARG A 114 -28.76 -12.90 -6.75
N TYR A 115 -28.53 -12.66 -5.46
CA TYR A 115 -27.75 -13.57 -4.63
C TYR A 115 -28.34 -14.98 -4.65
N ASN A 116 -29.66 -15.08 -4.52
CA ASN A 116 -30.41 -16.34 -4.56
C ASN A 116 -30.46 -16.99 -5.95
N SER A 117 -30.25 -16.22 -7.04
CA SER A 117 -30.19 -16.77 -8.40
C SER A 117 -28.79 -17.28 -8.80
N ILE A 118 -27.74 -16.82 -8.11
CA ILE A 118 -26.38 -17.30 -8.34
C ILE A 118 -26.25 -18.74 -7.85
N ARG A 119 -25.86 -19.63 -8.76
CA ARG A 119 -25.45 -20.99 -8.40
C ARG A 119 -23.96 -21.01 -8.05
N TRP A 120 -23.68 -21.16 -6.77
CA TRP A 120 -22.34 -21.39 -6.25
C TRP A 120 -21.95 -22.86 -6.42
N THR A 121 -20.79 -23.09 -6.99
CA THR A 121 -20.29 -24.43 -7.37
C THR A 121 -19.10 -24.87 -6.53
N SER A 122 -18.49 -23.94 -5.79
CA SER A 122 -17.31 -24.18 -4.97
C SER A 122 -17.38 -23.38 -3.67
N ARG A 123 -16.39 -23.58 -2.79
CA ARG A 123 -16.15 -22.71 -1.62
C ARG A 123 -14.96 -21.79 -1.86
N ASP A 124 -14.68 -21.46 -3.13
CA ASP A 124 -13.61 -20.54 -3.48
C ASP A 124 -14.07 -19.09 -3.25
N PRO A 125 -13.39 -18.32 -2.38
CA PRO A 125 -13.75 -16.92 -2.12
C PRO A 125 -13.60 -15.99 -3.33
N ILE A 126 -12.94 -16.42 -4.41
CA ILE A 126 -12.88 -15.67 -5.69
C ILE A 126 -14.00 -16.07 -6.67
N GLU A 127 -14.82 -17.09 -6.35
CA GLU A 127 -15.90 -17.50 -7.24
C GLU A 127 -16.84 -16.32 -7.54
N LYS A 128 -17.19 -16.14 -8.82
CA LYS A 128 -18.04 -15.03 -9.32
C LYS A 128 -17.55 -13.60 -9.00
N SER A 129 -16.28 -13.40 -8.64
CA SER A 129 -15.77 -12.08 -8.23
C SER A 129 -15.51 -11.08 -9.38
N ASN A 130 -15.47 -11.54 -10.64
CA ASN A 130 -15.18 -10.73 -11.84
C ASN A 130 -14.09 -9.64 -11.62
N ILE A 131 -12.94 -10.04 -11.09
CA ILE A 131 -11.79 -9.15 -10.86
C ILE A 131 -11.33 -8.59 -12.21
N THR A 132 -11.23 -7.27 -12.30
CA THR A 132 -10.79 -6.59 -13.52
C THR A 132 -9.31 -6.83 -13.75
N THR A 133 -8.95 -7.34 -14.93
CA THR A 133 -7.57 -7.36 -15.42
C THR A 133 -7.24 -6.00 -16.06
N LEU A 134 -6.27 -5.29 -15.50
CA LEU A 134 -5.79 -4.01 -16.00
C LEU A 134 -4.78 -4.22 -17.13
N ARG A 135 -4.74 -3.25 -18.07
CA ARG A 135 -3.91 -3.33 -19.27
C ARG A 135 -2.41 -3.45 -18.96
N ASP A 136 -1.91 -2.61 -18.07
CA ASP A 136 -0.49 -2.46 -17.77
C ASP A 136 -0.27 -1.94 -16.34
N TYR A 137 0.99 -1.95 -15.90
CA TYR A 137 1.37 -1.52 -14.56
C TYR A 137 1.05 -0.04 -14.29
N ASP A 138 1.18 0.82 -15.30
CA ASP A 138 0.87 2.24 -15.17
C ASP A 138 -0.63 2.45 -14.90
N HIS A 139 -1.50 1.65 -15.50
CA HIS A 139 -2.93 1.65 -15.19
C HIS A 139 -3.18 1.18 -13.74
N ALA A 140 -2.50 0.13 -13.26
CA ALA A 140 -2.60 -0.28 -11.86
C ALA A 140 -2.15 0.84 -10.89
N GLN A 141 -1.09 1.57 -11.24
CA GLN A 141 -0.63 2.73 -10.48
C GLN A 141 -1.66 3.87 -10.50
N GLN A 142 -2.33 4.12 -11.63
CA GLN A 142 -3.39 5.12 -11.74
C GLN A 142 -4.57 4.78 -10.81
N ILE A 143 -5.02 3.53 -10.79
CA ILE A 143 -6.07 3.08 -9.87
C ILE A 143 -5.64 3.27 -8.41
N MET A 144 -4.42 2.84 -8.07
CA MET A 144 -3.88 3.03 -6.73
C MET A 144 -3.79 4.52 -6.36
N ASN A 145 -3.53 5.41 -7.32
CA ASN A 145 -3.44 6.85 -7.08
C ASN A 145 -4.78 7.52 -6.76
N THR A 146 -5.91 6.93 -7.16
CA THR A 146 -7.22 7.45 -6.78
C THR A 146 -7.65 7.00 -5.39
N MET A 147 -7.11 5.88 -4.89
CA MET A 147 -7.38 5.41 -3.53
C MET A 147 -7.02 6.49 -2.51
N ASN A 148 -7.92 6.70 -1.54
CA ASN A 148 -7.71 7.70 -0.51
C ASN A 148 -6.54 7.30 0.41
N GLY A 149 -5.37 7.90 0.20
CA GLY A 149 -4.17 7.67 1.02
C GLY A 149 -4.14 8.45 2.33
N ASN A 150 -5.13 9.33 2.56
CA ASN A 150 -5.28 10.07 3.81
C ASN A 150 -5.98 9.21 4.87
N THR A 151 -5.53 7.98 5.07
CA THR A 151 -6.01 7.12 6.15
C THR A 151 -5.31 7.44 7.46
N HIS A 152 -5.88 7.04 8.59
CA HIS A 152 -5.23 7.18 9.89
C HIS A 152 -4.28 6.00 10.16
N ASP A 153 -3.18 6.22 10.88
CA ASP A 153 -2.17 5.20 11.13
C ASP A 153 -2.68 4.07 12.03
N ASP A 154 -3.64 4.36 12.93
CA ASP A 154 -4.33 3.39 13.79
C ASP A 154 -5.50 2.65 13.11
N SER A 155 -5.88 3.04 11.89
CA SER A 155 -7.02 2.40 11.22
C SER A 155 -6.77 0.93 10.95
N GLN A 156 -7.83 0.15 10.85
CA GLN A 156 -7.73 -1.29 10.64
C GLN A 156 -7.52 -1.61 9.16
N CYS A 157 -6.62 -2.55 8.87
CA CYS A 157 -6.24 -2.88 7.48
C CYS A 157 -7.44 -3.35 6.63
N TYR A 158 -8.33 -4.14 7.22
CA TYR A 158 -9.52 -4.65 6.54
C TYR A 158 -10.56 -3.56 6.24
N ASN A 159 -10.67 -2.54 7.10
CA ASN A 159 -11.51 -1.36 6.85
C ASN A 159 -10.94 -0.52 5.69
N ARG A 160 -9.61 -0.27 5.69
CA ARG A 160 -8.95 0.42 4.57
C ARG A 160 -9.12 -0.35 3.26
N ALA A 161 -8.85 -1.65 3.26
CA ALA A 161 -8.97 -2.48 2.06
C ALA A 161 -10.41 -2.51 1.54
N HIS A 162 -11.41 -2.65 2.42
CA HIS A 162 -12.81 -2.64 2.02
C HIS A 162 -13.23 -1.28 1.43
N MET A 163 -12.85 -0.18 2.06
CA MET A 163 -13.03 1.18 1.54
C MET A 163 -12.37 1.36 0.15
N TRP A 164 -11.09 1.01 0.01
CA TRP A 164 -10.35 1.21 -1.25
C TRP A 164 -10.88 0.35 -2.40
N THR A 165 -11.32 -0.89 -2.14
CA THR A 165 -11.97 -1.69 -3.20
C THR A 165 -13.26 -1.01 -3.69
N TYR A 166 -14.02 -0.38 -2.79
CA TYR A 166 -15.24 0.31 -3.14
C TYR A 166 -14.96 1.65 -3.86
N ASP A 167 -13.98 2.43 -3.41
CA ASP A 167 -13.53 3.64 -4.11
C ASP A 167 -13.11 3.32 -5.55
N ALA A 168 -12.31 2.27 -5.75
CA ALA A 168 -11.87 1.85 -7.09
C ALA A 168 -13.05 1.48 -8.01
N LEU A 169 -14.06 0.80 -7.47
CA LEU A 169 -15.30 0.47 -8.19
C LEU A 169 -16.06 1.74 -8.59
N VAL A 170 -16.28 2.67 -7.65
CA VAL A 170 -17.11 3.86 -7.89
C VAL A 170 -16.42 4.86 -8.80
N GLU A 171 -15.12 5.09 -8.61
CA GLU A 171 -14.39 6.12 -9.33
C GLU A 171 -13.90 5.65 -10.70
N ASN A 172 -13.47 4.39 -10.80
CA ASN A 172 -12.77 3.88 -11.99
C ASN A 172 -13.46 2.69 -12.65
N ARG A 173 -14.56 2.18 -12.07
CA ARG A 173 -15.24 0.96 -12.55
C ARG A 173 -14.34 -0.27 -12.58
N VAL A 174 -13.41 -0.35 -11.63
CA VAL A 174 -12.47 -1.46 -11.50
C VAL A 174 -12.88 -2.33 -10.31
N ASN A 175 -13.16 -3.60 -10.57
CA ASN A 175 -13.35 -4.61 -9.53
C ASN A 175 -11.98 -5.09 -9.07
N LEU A 176 -11.58 -4.67 -7.88
CA LEU A 176 -10.38 -5.17 -7.21
C LEU A 176 -10.73 -6.39 -6.37
N GLY A 177 -9.83 -7.36 -6.25
CA GLY A 177 -9.99 -8.42 -5.25
C GLY A 177 -9.37 -8.03 -3.92
N LYS A 178 -9.39 -8.94 -2.94
CA LYS A 178 -8.62 -8.79 -1.68
C LYS A 178 -7.60 -9.92 -1.52
N LEU A 179 -6.40 -9.53 -1.12
CA LEU A 179 -5.31 -10.42 -0.79
C LEU A 179 -5.12 -10.41 0.71
N TRP A 180 -5.34 -11.56 1.32
CA TRP A 180 -5.18 -11.81 2.75
C TRP A 180 -3.84 -12.47 2.99
N LEU A 181 -3.07 -11.93 3.92
CA LEU A 181 -1.84 -12.50 4.46
C LEU A 181 -2.13 -12.94 5.90
N PHE A 182 -2.10 -14.24 6.14
CA PHE A 182 -2.29 -14.80 7.47
C PHE A 182 -0.95 -15.25 8.05
N PHE A 183 -0.62 -14.75 9.24
CA PHE A 183 0.59 -15.14 9.96
C PHE A 183 0.29 -16.36 10.82
N THR A 184 1.15 -17.36 10.71
CA THR A 184 0.95 -18.62 11.44
C THR A 184 1.43 -18.52 12.88
N ARG A 185 0.96 -19.44 13.75
CA ARG A 185 1.51 -19.59 15.10
C ARG A 185 3.02 -19.74 15.12
N ARG A 186 3.59 -20.49 14.16
CA ARG A 186 5.04 -20.63 14.00
C ARG A 186 5.73 -19.28 13.84
N TYR A 187 5.24 -18.43 12.93
CA TYR A 187 5.82 -17.11 12.69
C TYR A 187 5.67 -16.17 13.88
N ILE A 188 4.46 -16.11 14.46
CA ILE A 188 4.16 -15.26 15.61
C ILE A 188 5.07 -15.62 16.78
N ARG A 189 5.25 -16.90 17.09
CA ARG A 189 6.12 -17.39 18.15
C ARG A 189 7.61 -17.06 17.91
N GLU A 190 8.09 -17.24 16.69
CA GLU A 190 9.51 -17.03 16.36
C GLU A 190 9.90 -15.55 16.36
N TYR A 191 9.01 -14.66 15.94
CA TYR A 191 9.30 -13.24 15.76
C TYR A 191 8.59 -12.31 16.77
N ASN A 192 7.84 -12.88 17.71
CA ASN A 192 6.94 -12.15 18.62
C ASN A 192 6.11 -11.10 17.88
N TYR A 193 5.52 -11.50 16.74
CA TYR A 193 4.86 -10.58 15.81
C TYR A 193 3.47 -10.19 16.32
N LYS A 194 3.12 -8.90 16.19
CA LYS A 194 1.93 -8.33 16.82
C LYS A 194 0.61 -8.51 16.07
N TRP A 195 0.67 -9.00 14.84
CA TRP A 195 -0.51 -9.17 13.98
C TRP A 195 -0.68 -10.63 13.59
N TRP A 196 -1.92 -11.13 13.57
CA TRP A 196 -2.22 -12.48 13.06
C TRP A 196 -2.73 -12.49 11.62
N PHE A 197 -3.13 -11.33 11.08
CA PHE A 197 -3.37 -11.16 9.64
C PHE A 197 -3.13 -9.73 9.16
N HIS A 198 -3.03 -9.58 7.84
CA HIS A 198 -3.08 -8.32 7.12
C HIS A 198 -3.86 -8.51 5.81
N VAL A 199 -4.47 -7.45 5.27
CA VAL A 199 -5.24 -7.53 4.01
C VAL A 199 -5.08 -6.26 3.21
N THR A 200 -5.08 -6.42 1.88
CA THR A 200 -4.97 -5.31 0.93
C THR A 200 -5.78 -5.59 -0.34
N PRO A 201 -6.24 -4.57 -1.10
CA PRO A 201 -6.75 -4.79 -2.44
C PRO A 201 -5.69 -5.38 -3.37
N PHE A 202 -6.10 -6.21 -4.33
CA PHE A 202 -5.24 -6.67 -5.43
C PHE A 202 -5.93 -6.58 -6.78
N THR A 203 -5.13 -6.62 -7.85
CA THR A 203 -5.59 -6.70 -9.23
C THR A 203 -4.69 -7.60 -10.05
N GLU A 204 -5.09 -7.88 -11.28
CA GLU A 204 -4.31 -8.60 -12.28
C GLU A 204 -3.93 -7.63 -13.40
N VAL A 205 -2.71 -7.75 -13.93
CA VAL A 205 -2.15 -6.82 -14.91
C VAL A 205 -1.62 -7.60 -16.12
N GLY A 206 -1.95 -7.10 -17.31
CA GLY A 206 -1.49 -7.63 -18.60
C GLY A 206 -2.13 -8.95 -18.99
N ALA A 207 -1.76 -9.44 -20.17
CA ALA A 207 -2.26 -10.71 -20.72
C ALA A 207 -1.88 -11.93 -19.85
N GLU A 208 -0.73 -11.86 -19.19
CA GLU A 208 -0.24 -12.90 -18.28
C GLU A 208 -0.91 -12.84 -16.88
N ARG A 209 -1.79 -11.86 -16.65
CA ARG A 209 -2.57 -11.70 -15.41
C ARG A 209 -1.69 -11.67 -14.15
N HIS A 210 -0.55 -10.98 -14.22
CA HIS A 210 0.34 -10.81 -13.08
C HIS A 210 -0.38 -10.10 -11.94
N ARG A 211 -0.29 -10.65 -10.72
CA ARG A 211 -1.00 -10.10 -9.56
C ARG A 211 -0.17 -9.04 -8.85
N TYR A 212 -0.83 -7.94 -8.54
CA TYR A 212 -0.24 -6.82 -7.79
C TYR A 212 -1.11 -6.44 -6.59
N ALA A 213 -0.46 -6.25 -5.45
CA ALA A 213 -1.03 -5.71 -4.23
C ALA A 213 -1.05 -4.16 -4.30
N LEU A 214 -2.15 -3.56 -3.87
CA LEU A 214 -2.42 -2.11 -3.96
C LEU A 214 -2.56 -1.54 -2.54
N ASP A 215 -1.49 -1.63 -1.74
CA ASP A 215 -1.54 -1.26 -0.33
C ASP A 215 -1.06 0.17 -0.08
N ARG A 216 -1.97 1.15 -0.21
CA ARG A 216 -1.63 2.57 -0.07
C ARG A 216 -1.26 2.98 1.36
N GLY A 217 -1.50 2.11 2.34
CA GLY A 217 -1.13 2.34 3.74
C GLY A 217 0.34 2.03 4.02
N PHE A 218 0.95 1.15 3.22
CA PHE A 218 2.35 0.72 3.40
C PHE A 218 3.24 1.04 2.20
N THR A 219 2.66 1.24 1.02
CA THR A 219 3.38 1.44 -0.24
C THR A 219 2.77 2.57 -1.05
N GLN A 220 3.55 3.20 -1.93
CA GLN A 220 3.07 4.27 -2.81
C GLN A 220 2.84 3.80 -4.25
N ILE A 221 3.22 2.56 -4.56
CA ILE A 221 3.14 1.97 -5.89
C ILE A 221 2.62 0.52 -5.78
N PRO A 222 2.02 -0.05 -6.83
CA PRO A 222 1.61 -1.46 -6.83
C PRO A 222 2.80 -2.39 -6.64
N TYR A 223 2.72 -3.34 -5.73
CA TYR A 223 3.81 -4.29 -5.48
C TYR A 223 3.46 -5.66 -6.02
N ALA A 224 4.43 -6.34 -6.63
CA ALA A 224 4.32 -7.77 -6.86
C ALA A 224 4.08 -8.48 -5.52
N ILE A 225 3.30 -9.56 -5.52
CA ILE A 225 2.83 -10.20 -4.27
C ILE A 225 3.97 -10.54 -3.31
N ASN A 226 5.06 -11.14 -3.82
CA ASN A 226 6.22 -11.48 -2.99
C ASN A 226 6.90 -10.24 -2.38
N ASN A 227 7.00 -9.14 -3.13
CA ASN A 227 7.60 -7.91 -2.61
C ASN A 227 6.72 -7.29 -1.52
N TRP A 228 5.40 -7.38 -1.66
CA TRP A 228 4.46 -6.89 -0.65
C TRP A 228 4.50 -7.76 0.61
N THR A 229 4.54 -9.10 0.48
CA THR A 229 4.65 -9.98 1.65
C THR A 229 5.93 -9.75 2.44
N ASN A 230 7.05 -9.47 1.77
CA ASN A 230 8.33 -9.24 2.41
C ASN A 230 8.38 -7.95 3.24
N ILE A 231 7.42 -7.03 3.09
CA ILE A 231 7.26 -5.89 4.00
C ILE A 231 6.93 -6.39 5.42
N PHE A 232 6.18 -7.49 5.53
CA PHE A 232 5.68 -8.01 6.79
C PHE A 232 6.46 -9.23 7.29
N MET A 233 7.13 -9.96 6.38
CA MET A 233 7.86 -11.19 6.68
C MET A 233 9.33 -10.92 6.99
N LYS A 234 9.74 -11.05 8.26
CA LYS A 234 11.13 -10.81 8.71
C LYS A 234 12.16 -11.79 8.16
N ASN A 235 11.71 -12.93 7.65
CA ASN A 235 12.56 -14.01 7.16
C ASN A 235 12.41 -14.27 5.65
N ASP A 236 11.75 -13.36 4.92
CA ASP A 236 11.49 -13.49 3.48
C ASP A 236 10.88 -14.84 3.07
N ALA A 237 10.17 -15.52 3.99
CA ALA A 237 9.57 -16.82 3.71
C ALA A 237 8.47 -16.69 2.65
N THR A 238 8.49 -17.61 1.68
CA THR A 238 7.42 -17.69 0.68
C THR A 238 6.13 -18.19 1.33
N CYS A 239 5.06 -17.39 1.24
CA CYS A 239 3.76 -17.75 1.81
C CYS A 239 2.99 -18.70 0.89
N LYS A 240 2.42 -19.78 1.46
CA LYS A 240 1.63 -20.75 0.69
C LYS A 240 0.26 -20.18 0.34
N VAL A 241 -0.10 -20.21 -0.95
CA VAL A 241 -1.46 -19.82 -1.40
C VAL A 241 -2.45 -20.93 -1.08
N VAL A 242 -3.59 -20.58 -0.49
CA VAL A 242 -4.70 -21.48 -0.15
C VAL A 242 -6.04 -20.87 -0.54
N ASN A 243 -7.04 -21.72 -0.80
CA ASN A 243 -8.39 -21.28 -1.18
C ASN A 243 -9.41 -21.46 -0.06
N LYS A 244 -9.05 -22.13 1.04
CA LYS A 244 -9.94 -22.40 2.18
C LYS A 244 -9.31 -21.91 3.47
N TYR A 245 -10.11 -21.29 4.34
CA TYR A 245 -9.63 -20.79 5.63
C TYR A 245 -9.14 -21.93 6.54
N THR A 246 -9.79 -23.09 6.46
CA THR A 246 -9.38 -24.28 7.20
C THR A 246 -7.98 -24.79 6.83
N ASP A 247 -7.49 -24.51 5.62
CA ASP A 247 -6.13 -24.91 5.23
C ASP A 247 -5.09 -24.09 6.00
N TYR A 248 -5.36 -22.81 6.24
CA TYR A 248 -4.57 -21.99 7.16
C TYR A 248 -4.75 -22.47 8.61
N GLU A 249 -6.00 -22.55 9.09
CA GLU A 249 -6.35 -22.89 10.49
C GLU A 249 -5.75 -24.23 10.96
N ASN A 250 -5.76 -25.25 10.11
CA ASN A 250 -5.28 -26.59 10.47
C ASN A 250 -3.76 -26.76 10.35
N ASN A 251 -3.05 -25.81 9.73
CA ASN A 251 -1.63 -25.96 9.38
C ASN A 251 -0.74 -24.84 9.97
N GLN A 252 -1.09 -24.37 11.17
CA GLN A 252 -0.43 -23.27 11.89
C GLN A 252 1.05 -23.49 12.24
N ASN A 253 1.56 -24.71 12.15
CA ASN A 253 2.95 -25.03 12.49
C ASN A 253 3.81 -25.42 11.27
N THR A 254 3.22 -25.58 10.08
CA THR A 254 3.93 -26.14 8.92
C THR A 254 4.56 -25.06 8.04
N GLN A 255 3.93 -23.89 7.94
CA GLN A 255 4.40 -22.74 7.17
C GLN A 255 4.60 -21.53 8.09
N TYR A 256 5.23 -20.48 7.59
CA TYR A 256 5.31 -19.20 8.29
C TYR A 256 4.09 -18.31 8.01
N CYS A 257 3.55 -18.37 6.80
CA CYS A 257 2.42 -17.56 6.38
C CYS A 257 1.61 -18.26 5.28
N TYR A 258 0.37 -17.81 5.14
CA TYR A 258 -0.54 -18.22 4.08
C TYR A 258 -1.11 -17.01 3.35
N LEU A 259 -1.32 -17.16 2.05
CA LEU A 259 -2.02 -16.17 1.23
C LEU A 259 -3.38 -16.72 0.81
N MET A 260 -4.39 -15.86 0.81
CA MET A 260 -5.70 -16.17 0.26
C MET A 260 -6.20 -15.00 -0.58
N TYR A 261 -6.76 -15.31 -1.74
CA TYR A 261 -7.39 -14.32 -2.62
C TYR A 261 -8.90 -14.42 -2.43
N SER A 262 -9.60 -13.29 -2.32
CA SER A 262 -11.05 -13.25 -2.27
C SER A 262 -11.64 -12.19 -3.20
N SER A 263 -12.95 -12.25 -3.40
CA SER A 263 -13.71 -11.12 -3.93
C SER A 263 -13.58 -9.90 -3.02
N GLN A 264 -13.96 -8.74 -3.55
CA GLN A 264 -14.08 -7.48 -2.84
C GLN A 264 -15.09 -7.49 -1.71
N TYR A 265 -16.02 -8.44 -1.65
CA TYR A 265 -17.14 -8.41 -0.71
C TYR A 265 -16.79 -8.94 0.68
N TYR A 266 -15.74 -9.75 0.81
CA TYR A 266 -15.28 -10.23 2.11
C TYR A 266 -14.62 -9.07 2.88
N TRP A 267 -15.24 -8.64 3.97
CA TRP A 267 -14.80 -7.56 4.84
C TRP A 267 -13.88 -7.99 5.96
N GLN A 268 -14.13 -9.12 6.63
CA GLN A 268 -13.34 -9.58 7.78
C GLN A 268 -13.01 -11.09 7.69
N PRO A 269 -11.95 -11.58 8.36
CA PRO A 269 -11.54 -12.99 8.28
C PRO A 269 -12.63 -14.01 8.63
N TRP A 270 -13.51 -13.71 9.59
CA TRP A 270 -14.60 -14.62 9.98
C TRP A 270 -15.57 -14.90 8.82
N GLN A 271 -15.66 -14.02 7.82
CA GLN A 271 -16.47 -14.25 6.63
C GLN A 271 -15.85 -15.32 5.71
N LEU A 272 -14.52 -15.37 5.62
CA LEU A 272 -13.79 -16.45 4.91
C LEU A 272 -13.88 -17.77 5.67
N GLU A 273 -13.86 -17.71 7.00
CA GLU A 273 -14.12 -18.85 7.87
C GLU A 273 -15.54 -19.39 7.67
N ASN A 274 -16.56 -18.53 7.70
CA ASN A 274 -17.95 -18.90 7.45
C ASN A 274 -18.16 -19.48 6.04
N LEU A 275 -17.53 -18.92 5.01
CA LEU A 275 -17.54 -19.53 3.68
C LEU A 275 -17.05 -20.98 3.74
N THR A 276 -15.92 -21.20 4.42
CA THR A 276 -15.31 -22.53 4.46
C THR A 276 -16.10 -23.51 5.32
N LYS A 277 -16.58 -23.09 6.51
CA LYS A 277 -17.24 -23.94 7.50
C LYS A 277 -18.73 -24.11 7.26
N LYS A 278 -19.41 -23.05 6.81
CA LYS A 278 -20.87 -22.98 6.66
C LYS A 278 -21.34 -22.86 5.20
N GLY A 279 -20.44 -22.55 4.25
CA GLY A 279 -20.82 -22.29 2.87
C GLY A 279 -21.51 -20.94 2.67
N GLU A 280 -21.30 -19.98 3.58
CA GLU A 280 -21.87 -18.63 3.45
C GLU A 280 -21.04 -17.80 2.46
N HIS A 281 -21.62 -17.50 1.30
CA HIS A 281 -21.01 -16.64 0.29
C HIS A 281 -21.35 -15.17 0.55
N TYR A 282 -20.42 -14.28 0.19
CA TYR A 282 -20.61 -12.83 0.29
C TYR A 282 -20.63 -12.23 -1.11
N TYR A 283 -21.67 -11.45 -1.37
CA TYR A 283 -21.94 -10.85 -2.67
C TYR A 283 -22.52 -9.45 -2.50
N GLY A 284 -21.91 -8.46 -3.14
CA GLY A 284 -22.31 -7.06 -3.00
C GLY A 284 -21.77 -6.39 -1.73
N TYR A 285 -21.75 -5.07 -1.74
CA TYR A 285 -21.34 -4.29 -0.57
C TYR A 285 -22.50 -4.06 0.38
N LYS A 286 -22.22 -4.01 1.68
CA LYS A 286 -23.20 -3.62 2.69
C LYS A 286 -22.90 -2.20 3.17
N GLU A 287 -23.92 -1.35 3.23
CA GLU A 287 -23.76 0.06 3.63
C GLU A 287 -23.22 0.21 5.05
N ASN A 288 -23.61 -0.67 5.98
CA ASN A 288 -23.10 -0.65 7.36
C ASN A 288 -21.59 -0.97 7.44
N GLU A 289 -21.13 -1.98 6.70
CA GLU A 289 -19.71 -2.35 6.60
C GLU A 289 -18.90 -1.19 6.00
N LEU A 290 -19.42 -0.54 4.95
CA LEU A 290 -18.79 0.65 4.37
C LEU A 290 -18.80 1.83 5.35
N LYS A 291 -19.90 2.11 6.05
CA LYS A 291 -19.95 3.18 7.07
C LYS A 291 -18.88 2.98 8.13
N ILE A 292 -18.73 1.77 8.64
CA ILE A 292 -17.68 1.42 9.61
C ILE A 292 -16.30 1.61 8.98
N SER A 293 -16.11 1.09 7.76
CA SER A 293 -14.82 1.16 7.04
C SER A 293 -14.35 2.60 6.81
N TYR A 294 -15.22 3.48 6.30
CA TYR A 294 -14.88 4.90 6.07
C TYR A 294 -14.69 5.66 7.38
N ARG A 295 -15.53 5.39 8.40
CA ARG A 295 -15.42 6.01 9.73
C ARG A 295 -14.07 5.70 10.36
N ASP A 296 -13.66 4.44 10.31
CA ASP A 296 -12.39 3.97 10.85
C ASP A 296 -11.21 4.51 10.03
N ALA A 297 -11.20 4.30 8.71
CA ALA A 297 -10.10 4.68 7.84
C ALA A 297 -9.83 6.19 7.84
N LEU A 298 -10.87 7.03 7.83
CA LEU A 298 -10.73 8.49 7.68
C LEU A 298 -10.94 9.29 8.97
N ARG A 299 -11.61 8.71 9.99
CA ARG A 299 -11.89 9.32 11.31
C ARG A 299 -12.44 10.74 11.20
N ARG A 300 -11.67 11.75 11.65
CA ARG A 300 -12.07 13.18 11.65
C ARG A 300 -12.22 13.77 10.24
N ARG A 301 -11.64 13.11 9.23
CA ARG A 301 -11.71 13.53 7.82
C ARG A 301 -12.93 12.97 7.10
N TRP A 302 -13.65 12.02 7.70
CA TRP A 302 -14.85 11.47 7.10
C TRP A 302 -16.00 12.49 7.12
N ASN A 303 -16.46 12.90 5.95
CA ASN A 303 -17.60 13.81 5.78
C ASN A 303 -18.97 13.11 5.94
N ARG A 304 -18.98 11.89 6.50
CA ARG A 304 -20.17 11.03 6.66
C ARG A 304 -20.89 10.68 5.35
N ARG A 305 -20.20 10.83 4.21
CA ARG A 305 -20.70 10.41 2.92
C ARG A 305 -19.85 9.25 2.43
N ILE A 306 -20.53 8.22 1.96
CA ILE A 306 -19.93 7.17 1.16
C ILE A 306 -20.26 7.52 -0.28
N PRO A 307 -19.30 7.43 -1.23
CA PRO A 307 -19.58 7.60 -2.65
C PRO A 307 -20.73 6.70 -3.11
N VAL A 308 -21.33 7.05 -4.25
CA VAL A 308 -22.42 6.30 -4.87
C VAL A 308 -22.00 5.97 -6.30
N LEU A 309 -22.20 4.72 -6.70
CA LEU A 309 -21.92 4.24 -8.05
C LEU A 309 -22.88 4.92 -9.05
N ARG A 310 -22.39 5.93 -9.77
CA ARG A 310 -23.19 6.66 -10.78
C ARG A 310 -23.46 5.74 -11.96
N ASN A 311 -24.70 5.45 -12.35
CA ASN A 311 -25.07 4.50 -13.41
C ASN A 311 -24.67 3.04 -13.06
N PRO A 312 -25.64 2.12 -12.87
CA PRO A 312 -25.34 0.70 -12.64
C PRO A 312 -24.43 0.19 -13.77
N LEU A 313 -23.39 -0.58 -13.42
CA LEU A 313 -22.55 -1.23 -14.42
C LEU A 313 -23.44 -2.16 -15.27
N PRO A 314 -23.32 -2.14 -16.62
CA PRO A 314 -23.91 -3.15 -17.47
C PRO A 314 -23.46 -4.52 -16.97
N ASN A 315 -24.41 -5.41 -16.75
CA ASN A 315 -24.18 -6.70 -16.12
C ASN A 315 -23.84 -7.73 -17.20
N PRO A 316 -22.60 -8.21 -17.34
CA PRO A 316 -22.23 -9.16 -18.40
C PRO A 316 -22.99 -10.50 -18.33
N ASP A 317 -23.54 -10.87 -17.16
CA ASP A 317 -24.30 -12.12 -16.98
C ASP A 317 -25.81 -11.98 -17.28
N ILE A 318 -26.35 -10.75 -17.37
CA ILE A 318 -27.78 -10.48 -17.66
C ILE A 318 -27.94 -9.66 -18.95
N ASP A 319 -27.07 -8.67 -19.14
CA ASP A 319 -26.93 -7.84 -20.34
C ASP A 319 -25.90 -8.43 -21.32
N GLY A 320 -25.45 -9.67 -21.08
CA GLY A 320 -24.79 -10.49 -22.11
C GLY A 320 -25.68 -10.50 -23.35
N PRO A 321 -25.09 -10.53 -24.56
CA PRO A 321 -25.84 -10.30 -25.79
C PRO A 321 -27.05 -11.23 -25.78
N SER A 322 -28.25 -10.64 -25.71
CA SER A 322 -29.42 -11.35 -26.18
C SER A 322 -29.06 -11.76 -27.61
N ASP A 323 -29.12 -13.05 -27.93
CA ASP A 323 -28.84 -13.60 -29.27
C ASP A 323 -29.82 -13.09 -30.35
N GLU A 324 -30.47 -11.93 -30.12
CA GLU A 324 -31.24 -11.22 -31.12
C GLU A 324 -30.29 -10.47 -32.07
N PRO A 325 -30.29 -10.81 -33.37
CA PRO A 325 -29.49 -10.12 -34.37
C PRO A 325 -29.95 -8.66 -34.46
N ARG A 326 -29.09 -7.73 -34.04
CA ARG A 326 -29.33 -6.31 -34.25
C ARG A 326 -28.99 -5.94 -35.70
N ASP A 327 -30.02 -5.49 -36.40
CA ASP A 327 -29.93 -4.91 -37.74
C ASP A 327 -28.94 -3.71 -37.74
N PRO A 328 -28.01 -3.61 -38.69
CA PRO A 328 -27.06 -2.51 -38.75
C PRO A 328 -27.78 -1.18 -39.03
N ASP A 329 -27.64 -0.23 -38.10
CA ASP A 329 -28.15 1.14 -38.22
C ASP A 329 -27.43 1.88 -39.37
N PRO A 330 -28.15 2.33 -40.43
CA PRO A 330 -27.54 2.89 -41.63
C PRO A 330 -27.22 4.40 -41.53
N ARG A 331 -27.10 5.00 -40.33
CA ARG A 331 -26.88 6.45 -40.21
C ARG A 331 -25.71 6.82 -39.30
N VAL A 332 -24.51 6.84 -39.89
CA VAL A 332 -23.37 7.58 -39.33
C VAL A 332 -22.93 8.62 -40.36
N ASP A 333 -23.26 9.88 -40.10
CA ASP A 333 -22.83 11.03 -40.90
C ASP A 333 -21.31 11.29 -40.74
N PRO A 334 -20.65 11.82 -41.78
CA PRO A 334 -19.21 12.07 -41.76
C PRO A 334 -18.83 13.28 -40.89
N PRO A 335 -17.60 13.29 -40.32
CA PRO A 335 -17.17 14.30 -39.37
C PRO A 335 -16.91 15.64 -40.06
N THR A 336 -17.49 16.71 -39.50
CA THR A 336 -17.30 18.10 -39.91
C THR A 336 -15.91 18.62 -39.50
N THR A 337 -15.30 19.34 -40.44
CA THR A 337 -13.99 19.99 -40.35
C THR A 337 -13.95 21.08 -39.27
N ARG A 338 -12.96 21.00 -38.36
CA ARG A 338 -12.67 22.02 -37.35
C ARG A 338 -11.93 23.23 -37.96
N PRO A 339 -12.21 24.47 -37.50
CA PRO A 339 -11.52 25.67 -37.96
C PRO A 339 -10.12 25.83 -37.36
N ASP A 340 -9.28 26.53 -38.12
CA ASP A 340 -7.84 26.69 -37.96
C ASP A 340 -7.40 27.29 -36.61
N ARG A 341 -6.34 26.69 -36.08
CA ARG A 341 -5.67 27.06 -34.83
C ARG A 341 -4.60 28.12 -35.14
N PRO A 342 -4.51 29.22 -34.37
CA PRO A 342 -3.52 30.27 -34.60
C PRO A 342 -2.08 29.78 -34.38
N GLU A 343 -1.17 30.34 -35.18
CA GLU A 343 0.23 29.93 -35.30
C GLU A 343 1.02 29.91 -33.97
N PRO A 344 1.98 28.97 -33.80
CA PRO A 344 2.81 28.90 -32.62
C PRO A 344 3.83 30.03 -32.58
N ARG A 345 4.03 30.61 -31.39
CA ARG A 345 5.11 31.56 -31.10
C ARG A 345 6.50 30.91 -31.32
N PRO A 346 7.52 31.68 -31.70
CA PRO A 346 8.85 31.17 -31.99
C PRO A 346 9.49 30.50 -30.75
N ASP A 347 9.96 29.28 -30.96
CA ASP A 347 10.58 28.43 -29.95
C ASP A 347 11.86 29.07 -29.39
N ARG A 348 11.97 29.12 -28.05
CA ARG A 348 13.24 29.43 -27.37
C ARG A 348 14.25 28.30 -27.64
N PRO A 349 15.56 28.61 -27.74
CA PRO A 349 16.59 27.59 -27.97
C PRO A 349 16.53 26.52 -26.88
N ARG A 350 16.25 25.27 -27.29
CA ARG A 350 16.33 24.11 -26.38
C ARG A 350 17.81 23.84 -26.09
N PRO A 351 18.21 23.72 -24.81
CA PRO A 351 19.56 23.29 -24.49
C PRO A 351 19.80 21.89 -25.06
N ASP A 352 20.97 21.71 -25.67
CA ASP A 352 21.40 20.46 -26.32
C ASP A 352 21.19 19.27 -25.38
N ARG A 353 20.25 18.38 -25.75
CA ARG A 353 20.08 17.12 -25.05
C ARG A 353 21.32 16.26 -25.33
N PRO A 354 21.97 15.66 -24.32
CA PRO A 354 23.07 14.75 -24.55
C PRO A 354 22.61 13.57 -25.42
N ARG A 355 23.09 13.55 -26.67
CA ARG A 355 22.96 12.41 -27.59
C ARG A 355 23.92 11.31 -27.13
N ASN A 356 23.47 10.43 -26.25
CA ASN A 356 23.76 9.00 -26.26
C ASN A 356 23.13 8.33 -25.03
N THR A 357 21.91 7.84 -25.16
CA THR A 357 21.40 6.80 -24.26
C THR A 357 22.12 5.50 -24.63
N ARG A 358 23.31 5.28 -24.09
CA ARG A 358 23.84 3.90 -24.04
C ARG A 358 22.77 3.06 -23.33
N GLY A 359 22.30 2.01 -24.00
CA GLY A 359 21.25 1.14 -23.47
C GLY A 359 21.63 0.64 -22.08
N VAL A 360 20.69 0.73 -21.15
CA VAL A 360 20.89 0.30 -19.76
C VAL A 360 21.25 -1.18 -19.66
N ASP A 361 20.79 -1.95 -20.65
CA ASP A 361 20.97 -3.39 -20.77
C ASP A 361 22.17 -3.77 -21.64
N ARG A 362 23.17 -2.89 -21.80
CA ARG A 362 24.42 -3.30 -22.47
C ARG A 362 25.21 -4.25 -21.58
N ASP A 363 25.84 -5.22 -22.22
CA ASP A 363 26.88 -6.03 -21.58
C ASP A 363 28.06 -5.17 -21.13
N LEU A 364 28.75 -5.62 -20.09
CA LEU A 364 29.91 -4.94 -19.55
C LEU A 364 31.16 -5.41 -20.28
N SER A 365 31.99 -4.45 -20.72
CA SER A 365 33.22 -4.78 -21.41
C SER A 365 34.35 -5.12 -20.42
N PRO A 366 35.26 -6.04 -20.76
CA PRO A 366 36.51 -6.20 -20.03
C PRO A 366 37.24 -4.86 -19.86
N GLY A 367 37.70 -4.57 -18.64
CA GLY A 367 38.32 -3.32 -18.23
C GLY A 367 37.35 -2.29 -17.65
N GLU A 368 36.04 -2.45 -17.83
CA GLU A 368 35.03 -1.51 -17.31
C GLU A 368 34.95 -1.56 -15.78
N VAL A 369 34.79 -0.39 -15.15
CA VAL A 369 34.62 -0.27 -13.70
C VAL A 369 33.15 -0.03 -13.37
N VAL A 370 32.60 -0.87 -12.51
CA VAL A 370 31.17 -0.88 -12.13
C VAL A 370 31.02 -1.00 -10.61
N TYR A 371 29.81 -0.75 -10.10
CA TYR A 371 29.46 -1.04 -8.72
C TYR A 371 28.88 -2.46 -8.60
N ASP A 372 29.45 -3.29 -7.73
CA ASP A 372 28.82 -4.54 -7.26
C ASP A 372 27.78 -4.21 -6.19
N ILE A 373 26.52 -4.24 -6.59
CA ILE A 373 25.39 -3.88 -5.72
C ILE A 373 24.92 -5.03 -4.85
N ALA A 374 25.28 -6.27 -5.18
CA ALA A 374 24.95 -7.45 -4.38
C ALA A 374 25.86 -7.58 -3.15
N ARG A 375 27.00 -6.87 -3.12
CA ARG A 375 27.92 -6.82 -1.97
C ARG A 375 28.17 -5.42 -1.42
N GLY A 376 27.11 -4.63 -1.29
CA GLY A 376 27.17 -3.36 -0.58
C GLY A 376 27.74 -2.18 -1.39
N THR A 377 27.60 -2.21 -2.72
CA THR A 377 27.97 -1.09 -3.62
C THR A 377 29.49 -0.81 -3.60
N VAL A 378 30.29 -1.85 -3.76
CA VAL A 378 31.77 -1.73 -3.88
C VAL A 378 32.18 -1.61 -5.35
N LYS A 379 33.25 -0.87 -5.65
CA LYS A 379 33.76 -0.79 -7.02
C LYS A 379 34.51 -2.05 -7.40
N VAL A 380 34.22 -2.56 -8.59
CA VAL A 380 34.87 -3.73 -9.17
C VAL A 380 35.25 -3.45 -10.62
N LYS A 381 36.31 -4.11 -11.09
CA LYS A 381 36.73 -4.09 -12.49
C LYS A 381 36.29 -5.38 -13.16
N VAL A 382 35.61 -5.29 -14.29
CA VAL A 382 35.30 -6.46 -15.11
C VAL A 382 36.59 -6.95 -15.76
N LEU A 383 36.96 -8.20 -15.49
CA LEU A 383 38.14 -8.83 -16.07
C LEU A 383 37.79 -9.56 -17.36
N ASP A 384 36.66 -10.27 -17.36
CA ASP A 384 36.19 -11.05 -18.52
C ASP A 384 34.68 -11.31 -18.43
N HIS A 385 34.07 -11.75 -19.54
CA HIS A 385 32.68 -12.20 -19.62
C HIS A 385 32.62 -13.60 -20.24
N GLN A 386 31.82 -14.47 -19.65
CA GLN A 386 31.63 -15.84 -20.12
C GLN A 386 30.46 -15.90 -21.10
N ALA A 387 30.48 -16.90 -22.00
CA ALA A 387 29.37 -17.17 -22.91
C ALA A 387 28.03 -17.46 -22.19
N SER A 388 28.08 -17.81 -20.90
CA SER A 388 26.92 -17.99 -20.01
C SER A 388 26.24 -16.67 -19.57
N GLY A 389 26.80 -15.51 -19.92
CA GLY A 389 26.35 -14.20 -19.42
C GLY A 389 26.84 -13.88 -17.99
N LEU A 390 27.80 -14.66 -17.48
CA LEU A 390 28.44 -14.43 -16.19
C LEU A 390 29.75 -13.65 -16.34
N TYR A 391 30.09 -12.87 -15.34
CA TYR A 391 31.25 -11.98 -15.33
C TYR A 391 32.30 -12.46 -14.34
N TYR A 392 33.56 -12.30 -14.74
CA TYR A 392 34.74 -12.41 -13.89
C TYR A 392 35.20 -11.01 -13.49
N ILE A 393 35.39 -10.75 -12.20
CA ILE A 393 35.64 -9.41 -11.67
C ILE A 393 36.83 -9.39 -10.70
N GLU A 394 37.41 -8.20 -10.52
CA GLU A 394 38.40 -7.88 -9.48
C GLU A 394 37.87 -6.75 -8.60
N HIS A 395 37.90 -6.95 -7.28
CA HIS A 395 37.47 -5.93 -6.32
C HIS A 395 38.52 -4.82 -6.23
N LEU A 396 38.11 -3.57 -6.42
CA LEU A 396 39.02 -2.41 -6.41
C LEU A 396 39.09 -1.73 -5.04
N GLU A 397 38.08 -1.92 -4.20
CA GLU A 397 37.91 -1.23 -2.93
C GLU A 397 37.43 -2.20 -1.83
N GLY A 398 37.52 -1.78 -0.57
CA GLY A 398 37.03 -2.55 0.59
C GLY A 398 37.93 -3.70 1.01
N ARG A 399 37.40 -4.59 1.87
CA ARG A 399 38.14 -5.72 2.48
C ARG A 399 38.57 -6.78 1.47
N MET A 400 37.91 -6.84 0.32
CA MET A 400 38.21 -7.80 -0.74
C MET A 400 39.11 -7.24 -1.82
N ARG A 401 39.71 -6.05 -1.65
CA ARG A 401 40.55 -5.42 -2.69
C ARG A 401 41.61 -6.39 -3.23
N GLY A 402 41.67 -6.53 -4.56
CA GLY A 402 42.55 -7.44 -5.29
C GLY A 402 42.06 -8.89 -5.36
N GLN A 403 41.01 -9.26 -4.63
CA GLN A 403 40.37 -10.57 -4.78
C GLN A 403 39.59 -10.62 -6.09
N ARG A 404 39.61 -11.79 -6.71
CA ARG A 404 38.93 -12.06 -7.97
C ARG A 404 37.79 -13.03 -7.75
N GLU A 405 36.67 -12.78 -8.42
CA GLU A 405 35.47 -13.59 -8.30
C GLU A 405 34.83 -13.84 -9.66
N SER A 406 34.27 -15.04 -9.83
CA SER A 406 33.54 -15.45 -11.02
C SER A 406 32.05 -15.62 -10.70
N ASN A 407 31.26 -15.98 -11.72
CA ASN A 407 29.84 -16.33 -11.59
C ASN A 407 28.94 -15.19 -11.10
N ARG A 408 29.21 -13.96 -11.54
CA ARG A 408 28.37 -12.79 -11.26
C ARG A 408 27.49 -12.48 -12.47
N SER A 409 26.24 -12.12 -12.29
CA SER A 409 25.33 -11.79 -13.38
C SER A 409 25.33 -10.28 -13.68
N ARG A 410 24.87 -9.88 -14.88
CA ARG A 410 24.71 -8.45 -15.23
C ARG A 410 23.84 -7.68 -14.21
N ARG A 411 22.88 -8.36 -13.57
CA ARG A 411 21.96 -7.78 -12.57
C ARG A 411 22.65 -7.45 -11.24
N ASP A 412 23.82 -8.02 -10.97
CA ASP A 412 24.61 -7.74 -9.76
C ASP A 412 25.42 -6.44 -9.86
N PHE A 413 25.37 -5.77 -11.02
CA PHE A 413 26.17 -4.60 -11.31
C PHE A 413 25.36 -3.36 -11.67
N ALA A 414 25.88 -2.20 -11.28
CA ALA A 414 25.45 -0.90 -11.78
C ALA A 414 26.59 -0.20 -12.52
N ILE A 415 26.33 0.23 -13.76
CA ILE A 415 27.30 0.99 -14.55
C ILE A 415 27.50 2.38 -13.95
N MET A 416 28.68 2.96 -14.16
CA MET A 416 29.08 4.25 -13.58
C MET A 416 29.00 5.42 -14.56
N ASP A 417 28.51 5.19 -15.78
CA ASP A 417 28.28 6.21 -16.80
C ASP A 417 26.92 6.06 -17.51
N GLY A 418 26.47 7.14 -18.15
CA GLY A 418 25.24 7.15 -18.93
C GLY A 418 24.02 7.75 -18.23
N CYS A 419 22.91 7.71 -18.95
CA CYS A 419 21.63 8.26 -18.55
C CYS A 419 20.52 7.27 -18.87
N TYR A 420 19.54 7.18 -17.98
CA TYR A 420 18.28 6.49 -18.24
C TYR A 420 17.13 7.46 -18.11
N ARG A 421 16.23 7.45 -19.10
CA ARG A 421 15.15 8.44 -19.23
C ARG A 421 15.72 9.86 -19.21
N SER A 422 15.48 10.60 -18.13
CA SER A 422 15.93 11.99 -17.98
C SER A 422 16.88 12.19 -16.82
N VAL A 423 17.42 11.11 -16.24
CA VAL A 423 18.35 11.14 -15.11
C VAL A 423 19.67 10.54 -15.55
N CYS A 424 20.76 11.25 -15.24
CA CYS A 424 22.11 10.82 -15.55
C CYS A 424 22.89 10.50 -14.28
N ILE A 425 23.86 9.59 -14.40
CA ILE A 425 24.83 9.39 -13.33
C ILE A 425 25.61 10.70 -13.11
N GLY A 426 25.81 11.05 -11.84
CA GLY A 426 26.36 12.31 -11.39
C GLY A 426 25.32 13.38 -11.04
N GLU A 427 24.05 13.20 -11.41
CA GLU A 427 22.99 14.16 -11.06
C GLU A 427 22.64 14.14 -9.56
N ASN A 428 22.40 15.34 -9.03
CA ASN A 428 21.90 15.55 -7.68
C ASN A 428 20.37 15.53 -7.68
N MET A 429 19.78 14.73 -6.79
CA MET A 429 18.33 14.52 -6.69
C MET A 429 17.87 14.53 -5.23
N TYR A 430 16.56 14.49 -5.02
CA TYR A 430 15.93 14.17 -3.74
C TYR A 430 15.24 12.82 -3.82
N THR A 431 15.23 12.04 -2.74
CA THR A 431 14.33 10.89 -2.60
C THR A 431 12.90 11.36 -2.31
N ILE A 432 11.90 10.55 -2.69
CA ILE A 432 10.49 10.86 -2.43
C ILE A 432 9.95 10.04 -1.24
N THR A 433 10.47 8.84 -1.00
CA THR A 433 9.88 7.86 -0.06
C THR A 433 10.56 7.78 1.31
N ARG A 434 11.54 8.65 1.62
CA ARG A 434 12.30 8.67 2.88
C ARG A 434 12.76 10.09 3.23
N ASP A 435 11.90 10.89 3.84
CA ASP A 435 12.20 12.22 4.40
C ASP A 435 12.84 13.26 3.45
N VAL A 436 12.71 13.07 2.14
CA VAL A 436 13.25 14.00 1.14
C VAL A 436 14.76 14.21 1.34
N ASP A 437 15.50 13.11 1.33
CA ASP A 437 16.95 13.13 1.46
C ASP A 437 17.64 13.56 0.17
N ALA A 438 18.66 14.39 0.30
CA ALA A 438 19.51 14.77 -0.82
C ALA A 438 20.46 13.63 -1.19
N VAL A 439 20.47 13.29 -2.47
CA VAL A 439 21.22 12.16 -3.02
C VAL A 439 21.95 12.53 -4.29
N LYS A 440 22.99 11.77 -4.61
CA LYS A 440 23.67 11.77 -5.91
C LYS A 440 23.47 10.43 -6.58
N VAL A 441 23.05 10.42 -7.83
CA VAL A 441 22.99 9.19 -8.64
C VAL A 441 24.42 8.77 -8.97
N ILE A 442 24.85 7.61 -8.51
CA ILE A 442 26.22 7.11 -8.71
C ILE A 442 26.29 5.91 -9.63
N GLY A 443 25.17 5.21 -9.85
CA GLY A 443 25.15 4.06 -10.75
C GLY A 443 23.78 3.78 -11.34
N LEU A 444 23.76 3.01 -12.42
CA LEU A 444 22.56 2.60 -13.15
C LEU A 444 22.55 1.08 -13.34
N GLN A 445 21.52 0.42 -12.83
CA GLN A 445 21.33 -1.03 -12.89
C GLN A 445 20.70 -1.45 -14.22
N ALA A 446 20.90 -2.70 -14.64
CA ALA A 446 20.35 -3.24 -15.90
C ALA A 446 18.83 -3.11 -16.04
N ASN A 447 18.09 -3.15 -14.92
CA ASN A 447 16.63 -3.01 -14.87
C ASN A 447 16.13 -1.54 -14.95
N GLY A 448 17.03 -0.56 -15.12
CA GLY A 448 16.66 0.86 -15.16
C GLY A 448 16.54 1.54 -13.78
N ASN A 449 16.86 0.85 -12.69
CA ASN A 449 16.93 1.45 -11.36
C ASN A 449 18.30 2.10 -11.11
N TYR A 450 18.33 3.01 -10.13
CA TYR A 450 19.48 3.81 -9.77
C TYR A 450 20.13 3.31 -8.48
N VAL A 451 21.43 3.55 -8.39
CA VAL A 451 22.21 3.48 -7.17
C VAL A 451 22.50 4.91 -6.72
N LEU A 452 22.23 5.19 -5.45
CA LEU A 452 22.30 6.52 -4.86
C LEU A 452 23.39 6.54 -3.79
N SER A 453 24.12 7.65 -3.73
CA SER A 453 24.91 8.06 -2.57
C SER A 453 24.14 9.14 -1.81
N PHE A 454 23.92 8.94 -0.51
CA PHE A 454 23.23 9.92 0.32
C PHE A 454 24.22 10.97 0.81
N GLU A 455 23.82 12.25 0.83
CA GLU A 455 24.69 13.34 1.33
C GLU A 455 24.99 13.18 2.83
N ARG A 456 24.11 12.51 3.58
CA ARG A 456 24.31 12.16 4.99
C ARG A 456 25.20 10.93 5.20
N GLY A 457 25.71 10.35 4.12
CA GLY A 457 26.50 9.11 4.11
C GLY A 457 25.65 7.87 3.81
N GLY A 458 26.32 6.83 3.31
CA GLY A 458 25.69 5.57 2.93
C GLY A 458 25.25 5.53 1.46
N PHE A 459 24.87 4.32 1.04
CA PHE A 459 24.43 4.01 -0.32
C PHE A 459 23.07 3.31 -0.31
N GLY A 460 22.31 3.48 -1.37
CA GLY A 460 21.07 2.74 -1.60
C GLY A 460 20.97 2.29 -3.04
N ASN A 461 20.49 1.07 -3.28
CA ASN A 461 20.28 0.49 -4.60
C ASN A 461 18.78 0.28 -4.87
N ASN A 462 18.43 -0.13 -6.08
CA ASN A 462 17.05 -0.41 -6.50
C ASN A 462 16.09 0.79 -6.43
N TRP A 463 16.59 2.02 -6.62
CA TRP A 463 15.74 3.21 -6.66
C TRP A 463 15.15 3.39 -8.05
N SER A 464 13.83 3.39 -8.17
CA SER A 464 13.17 3.66 -9.44
C SER A 464 13.16 5.15 -9.78
N PHE A 465 12.99 5.48 -11.06
CA PHE A 465 12.87 6.86 -11.54
C PHE A 465 11.77 7.65 -10.79
N ASN A 466 10.64 7.00 -10.51
CA ASN A 466 9.48 7.62 -9.86
C ASN A 466 9.68 7.88 -8.36
N GLN A 467 10.79 7.44 -7.77
CA GLN A 467 11.14 7.69 -6.36
C GLN A 467 12.15 8.84 -6.20
N LEU A 468 12.51 9.51 -7.30
CA LEU A 468 13.50 10.58 -7.31
C LEU A 468 12.89 11.89 -7.81
N ALA A 469 13.41 13.01 -7.34
CA ALA A 469 13.05 14.35 -7.83
C ALA A 469 14.29 15.15 -8.18
N LYS A 470 14.25 15.87 -9.31
CA LYS A 470 15.37 16.68 -9.78
C LYS A 470 15.56 17.91 -8.89
N ARG A 471 16.82 18.21 -8.55
CA ARG A 471 17.22 19.42 -7.76
C ARG A 471 17.45 20.66 -8.60
N LYS A 472 17.19 20.59 -9.91
CA LYS A 472 17.36 21.71 -10.84
C LYS A 472 16.39 21.59 -12.00
N GLY A 473 16.17 22.71 -12.68
CA GLY A 473 15.29 22.80 -13.85
C GLY A 473 13.90 23.32 -13.50
N CYS A 474 13.03 23.30 -14.51
CA CYS A 474 11.68 23.84 -14.43
C CYS A 474 10.65 22.77 -14.79
N GLY A 475 9.56 22.77 -14.03
CA GLY A 475 8.34 22.03 -14.33
C GLY A 475 7.48 22.86 -15.27
N ARG A 476 6.17 22.62 -15.22
CA ARG A 476 5.21 23.38 -16.04
C ARG A 476 5.06 24.83 -15.58
N GLU A 477 5.04 25.05 -14.27
CA GLU A 477 4.67 26.34 -13.68
C GLU A 477 5.75 26.91 -12.75
N PHE A 478 6.58 26.05 -12.16
CA PHE A 478 7.61 26.48 -11.22
C PHE A 478 8.96 25.85 -11.54
N CYS A 479 10.03 26.58 -11.23
CA CYS A 479 11.41 26.13 -11.25
C CYS A 479 11.91 25.81 -9.85
N VAL A 480 12.89 24.91 -9.74
CA VAL A 480 13.60 24.72 -8.46
C VAL A 480 14.27 26.03 -8.08
N GLY A 481 14.01 26.50 -6.85
CA GLY A 481 14.44 27.80 -6.33
C GLY A 481 13.30 28.81 -6.18
N ASP A 482 12.22 28.66 -6.96
CA ASP A 482 11.06 29.56 -6.90
C ASP A 482 10.40 29.54 -5.53
N GLN A 483 9.82 30.68 -5.15
CA GLN A 483 8.98 30.83 -3.97
C GLN A 483 7.50 30.88 -4.36
N ALA A 484 6.65 30.27 -3.54
CA ALA A 484 5.21 30.27 -3.72
C ALA A 484 4.49 30.24 -2.37
N TYR A 485 3.21 30.58 -2.36
CA TYR A 485 2.31 30.37 -1.22
C TYR A 485 1.53 29.06 -1.41
N ASN A 486 1.53 28.20 -0.40
CA ASN A 486 0.77 26.95 -0.40
C ASN A 486 -0.66 27.18 0.10
N ARG A 487 -1.63 27.08 -0.80
CA ARG A 487 -3.07 27.36 -0.53
C ARG A 487 -3.69 26.39 0.47
N GLN A 488 -3.23 25.14 0.48
CA GLN A 488 -3.81 24.11 1.33
C GLN A 488 -3.40 24.29 2.80
N TYR A 489 -2.25 24.93 3.04
CA TYR A 489 -1.68 25.08 4.38
C TYR A 489 -1.57 26.54 4.80
N ARG A 490 -2.74 27.20 4.92
CA ARG A 490 -2.89 28.57 5.43
C ARG A 490 -1.99 29.59 4.72
N ASN A 491 -1.77 29.44 3.43
CA ASN A 491 -0.89 30.30 2.63
C ASN A 491 0.54 30.36 3.20
N SER A 492 1.07 29.24 3.70
CA SER A 492 2.47 29.16 4.13
C SER A 492 3.39 29.45 2.96
N LEU A 493 4.44 30.25 3.18
CA LEU A 493 5.48 30.51 2.18
C LEU A 493 6.32 29.24 2.04
N VAL A 494 6.50 28.80 0.81
CA VAL A 494 7.28 27.61 0.44
C VAL A 494 8.31 27.94 -0.63
N ARG A 495 9.38 27.16 -0.63
CA ARG A 495 10.37 27.13 -1.72
C ARG A 495 10.29 25.81 -2.45
N ILE A 496 10.29 25.85 -3.78
CA ILE A 496 10.37 24.65 -4.60
C ILE A 496 11.81 24.13 -4.55
N ILE A 497 12.03 22.97 -3.94
CA ILE A 497 13.37 22.38 -3.82
C ILE A 497 13.58 21.20 -4.78
N GLY A 498 12.51 20.59 -5.28
CA GLY A 498 12.62 19.48 -6.21
C GLY A 498 11.42 19.33 -7.14
N ILE A 499 11.63 18.67 -8.26
CA ILE A 499 10.59 18.38 -9.26
C ILE A 499 10.57 16.89 -9.55
N GLN A 500 9.45 16.26 -9.28
CA GLN A 500 9.22 14.84 -9.53
C GLN A 500 8.98 14.57 -11.03
N PRO A 501 9.26 13.36 -11.52
CA PRO A 501 9.00 12.94 -12.89
C PRO A 501 7.59 13.16 -13.41
N ASN A 502 6.59 12.99 -12.53
CA ASN A 502 5.18 13.18 -12.82
C ASN A 502 4.75 14.66 -12.83
N GLY A 503 5.69 15.60 -12.62
CA GLY A 503 5.44 17.03 -12.60
C GLY A 503 4.98 17.60 -11.26
N LEU A 504 4.93 16.79 -10.19
CA LEU A 504 4.70 17.27 -8.84
C LEU A 504 5.97 17.91 -8.25
N TYR A 505 5.78 18.72 -7.21
CA TYR A 505 6.86 19.49 -6.58
C TYR A 505 7.19 18.96 -5.19
N ILE A 506 8.44 19.14 -4.81
CA ILE A 506 8.92 19.02 -3.44
C ILE A 506 9.12 20.42 -2.88
N LEU A 507 8.54 20.67 -1.72
CA LEU A 507 8.50 21.96 -1.05
C LEU A 507 9.38 21.94 0.20
N SER A 508 10.03 23.06 0.47
CA SER A 508 10.54 23.42 1.79
C SER A 508 9.67 24.53 2.35
N PHE A 509 9.07 24.33 3.52
CA PHE A 509 8.22 25.33 4.17
C PHE A 509 9.09 26.36 4.88
N GLU A 510 8.97 27.63 4.50
CA GLU A 510 9.73 28.75 5.08
C GLU A 510 8.96 29.43 6.22
N THR A 511 7.62 29.39 6.18
CA THR A 511 6.76 29.96 7.23
C THR A 511 5.60 29.02 7.60
N GLY A 512 4.84 29.40 8.63
CA GLY A 512 3.66 28.66 9.09
C GLY A 512 3.99 27.50 10.03
N PRO A 513 2.98 26.68 10.40
CA PRO A 513 3.13 25.60 11.38
C PRO A 513 4.08 24.47 10.93
N TYR A 514 4.46 24.44 9.66
CA TYR A 514 5.40 23.46 9.09
C TYR A 514 6.76 24.07 8.76
N ALA A 515 7.06 25.30 9.20
CA ALA A 515 8.35 25.95 8.92
C ALA A 515 9.54 25.03 9.26
N GLY A 516 10.49 24.94 8.34
CA GLY A 516 11.67 24.07 8.42
C GLY A 516 11.44 22.62 7.98
N ARG A 517 10.19 22.22 7.71
CA ARG A 517 9.88 20.88 7.18
C ARG A 517 9.87 20.86 5.66
N ARG A 518 10.05 19.66 5.10
CA ARG A 518 9.90 19.37 3.67
C ARG A 518 8.62 18.57 3.46
N GLY A 519 8.07 18.67 2.25
CA GLY A 519 6.97 17.82 1.82
C GLY A 519 7.01 17.58 0.32
N GLU A 520 6.44 16.47 -0.10
CA GLU A 520 6.46 15.96 -1.47
C GLU A 520 5.05 15.84 -2.07
N ASN A 521 4.97 15.49 -3.35
CA ASN A 521 3.72 15.24 -4.09
C ASN A 521 2.79 16.47 -4.22
N TRP A 522 3.34 17.68 -4.31
CA TRP A 522 2.53 18.89 -4.43
C TRP A 522 2.18 19.21 -5.87
N HIS A 523 0.89 19.37 -6.15
CA HIS A 523 0.43 19.81 -7.46
C HIS A 523 0.59 21.33 -7.62
N ALA A 524 0.85 21.78 -8.86
CA ALA A 524 1.03 23.20 -9.18
C ALA A 524 -0.18 24.06 -8.73
N SER A 525 -1.39 23.52 -8.87
CA SER A 525 -2.65 24.17 -8.49
C SER A 525 -2.76 24.52 -7.00
N TYR A 526 -1.94 23.93 -6.14
CA TYR A 526 -1.88 24.24 -4.71
C TYR A 526 -0.94 25.41 -4.40
N LEU A 527 -0.21 25.90 -5.39
CA LEU A 527 0.83 26.89 -5.25
C LEU A 527 0.42 28.17 -5.98
N ILE A 528 0.63 29.30 -5.33
CA ILE A 528 0.48 30.62 -5.94
C ILE A 528 1.86 31.25 -5.97
N ARG A 529 2.37 31.61 -7.15
CA ARG A 529 3.67 32.26 -7.28
C ARG A 529 3.72 33.51 -6.39
N ARG A 530 4.81 33.65 -5.64
CA ARG A 530 5.04 34.82 -4.78
C ARG A 530 5.19 36.09 -5.61
#